data_AF-A0A1N6L0D1-F1
#
_entry.id   AF-A0A1N6L0D1-F1
#
_cell.length_a   1.000
_cell.length_b   1.000
_cell.length_c   1.000
_cell.angle_alpha   90.00
_cell.angle_beta   90.00
_cell.angle_gamma   90.00
#
_symmetry.space_group_name_H-M   'P 1'
#
loop_
_entity.id
_entity.type
_entity.pdbx_description
1 polymer ?
#
loop_
_entity_poly.entity_id
_entity_poly.type
_entity_poly.pdbx_seq_one_letter_code
_entity_poly.pdbx_strand_id
1 'polypeptide(L)'
;MPRPIPRIVWGVTGLLLGAVVYLGKPALARAGVATDYAFWTFFAFLMSVVGLLIVLFLLVMVRSRYQRIDRAMRLARSGQVDAAISDLQRQIETQGRSPRRSGAVGDCYLLRQDWREAYIQFLEAEQLDGRGGRYLAKQAFALWKLGRGPEAIELLERAALVDPRNPSHAWTACLVLADLGRGEEARDQLERAERLIEAWIPPGTARRRALEASLEVCRNRLSVPLEPPNDPGRLG
;
A
#
# COMPACT_ATOMS: atom_id res chain seq x y z
N MET A 1 12.50 3.42 0.24
CA MET A 1 12.37 3.34 1.71
C MET A 1 13.53 4.10 2.34
N PRO A 2 13.31 5.22 3.06
CA PRO A 2 14.40 5.83 3.81
C PRO A 2 14.69 4.94 5.02
N ARG A 3 15.95 4.54 5.20
CA ARG A 3 16.38 3.73 6.33
C ARG A 3 16.14 4.54 7.62
N PRO A 4 15.55 3.95 8.68
CA PRO A 4 15.37 4.64 9.94
C PRO A 4 16.75 5.03 10.47
N ILE A 5 16.95 6.33 10.71
CA ILE A 5 18.17 6.82 11.34
C ILE A 5 18.29 6.10 12.69
N PRO A 6 19.38 5.34 12.93
CA PRO A 6 19.47 4.50 14.10
C PRO A 6 19.34 5.35 15.37
N ARG A 7 18.56 4.86 16.35
CA ARG A 7 18.30 5.53 17.65
C ARG A 7 19.57 6.02 18.35
N ILE A 8 20.71 5.38 18.05
CA ILE A 8 22.04 5.73 18.52
C ILE A 8 22.45 7.13 18.06
N VAL A 9 22.10 7.56 16.84
CA VAL A 9 22.47 8.89 16.31
C VAL A 9 21.82 10.00 17.12
N TRP A 10 20.55 9.84 17.51
CA TRP A 10 19.85 10.79 18.39
C TRP A 10 20.51 10.87 19.78
N GLY A 11 20.88 9.71 20.33
CA GLY A 11 21.62 9.64 21.61
C GLY A 11 22.97 10.35 21.53
N VAL A 12 23.74 10.12 20.46
CA VAL A 12 25.08 10.70 20.26
C VAL A 12 25.00 12.20 20.00
N THR A 13 24.02 12.69 19.23
CA THR A 13 23.84 14.14 19.02
C THR A 13 23.42 14.86 20.30
N GLY A 14 22.56 14.26 21.13
CA GLY A 14 22.18 14.83 22.43
C GLY A 14 23.34 14.83 23.43
N LEU A 15 24.14 13.77 23.46
CA LEU A 15 25.35 13.67 24.27
C LEU A 15 26.44 14.67 23.83
N LEU A 16 26.63 14.87 22.53
CA LEU A 16 27.60 15.84 22.00
C LEU A 16 27.17 17.28 22.31
N LEU A 17 25.89 17.63 22.17
CA LEU A 17 25.39 18.96 22.53
C LEU A 17 25.51 19.20 24.04
N GLY A 18 25.14 18.20 24.85
CA GLY A 18 25.29 18.24 26.31
C GLY A 18 26.76 18.36 26.75
N ALA A 19 27.67 17.65 26.07
CA ALA A 19 29.10 17.70 26.33
C ALA A 19 29.71 19.05 25.94
N VAL A 20 29.32 19.66 24.81
CA VAL A 20 29.78 21.00 24.41
C VAL A 20 29.34 22.06 25.42
N VAL A 21 28.09 21.99 25.91
CA VAL A 21 27.58 22.90 26.96
C VAL A 21 28.28 22.66 28.30
N TYR A 22 28.55 21.40 28.66
CA TYR A 22 29.21 21.06 29.91
C TYR A 22 30.71 21.40 29.91
N LEU A 23 31.40 21.16 28.80
CA LEU A 23 32.83 21.47 28.60
C LEU A 23 33.09 22.97 28.35
N GLY A 24 32.08 23.75 27.95
CA GLY A 24 32.14 25.21 27.85
C GLY A 24 32.08 25.96 29.20
N LYS A 25 31.63 25.28 30.28
CA LYS A 25 31.53 25.86 31.64
C LYS A 25 32.85 26.45 32.19
N PRO A 26 34.01 25.78 32.12
CA PRO A 26 35.26 26.33 32.64
C PRO A 26 35.88 27.45 31.78
N ALA A 27 35.38 27.67 30.56
CA ALA A 27 35.79 28.81 29.72
C ALA A 27 34.97 30.07 30.05
N LEU A 28 33.66 29.92 30.29
CA LEU A 28 32.76 31.00 30.69
C LEU A 28 33.00 31.49 32.13
N ALA A 29 33.36 30.59 33.05
CA ALA A 29 33.71 30.96 34.43
C ALA A 29 34.99 31.82 34.53
N ARG A 30 35.96 31.62 33.62
CA ARG A 30 37.17 32.46 33.53
C ARG A 30 36.91 33.84 32.90
N ALA A 31 35.78 34.01 32.22
CA ALA A 31 35.37 35.27 31.61
C ALA A 31 34.51 36.16 32.54
N GLY A 32 34.35 35.80 33.82
CA GLY A 32 33.64 36.61 34.82
C GLY A 32 32.13 36.70 34.63
N VAL A 33 31.54 35.86 33.77
CA VAL A 33 30.09 35.81 33.56
C VAL A 33 29.47 35.01 34.70
N ALA A 34 28.73 35.67 35.59
CA ALA A 34 27.97 35.02 36.64
C ALA A 34 27.01 34.00 36.01
N THR A 35 27.29 32.71 36.21
CA THR A 35 26.44 31.64 35.70
C THR A 35 25.21 31.54 36.60
N ASP A 36 24.18 32.30 36.26
CA ASP A 36 22.89 32.19 36.91
C ASP A 36 22.31 30.79 36.61
N TYR A 37 22.32 29.93 37.64
CA TYR A 37 21.80 28.57 37.56
C TYR A 37 20.28 28.55 37.28
N ALA A 38 19.56 29.60 37.65
CA ALA A 38 18.13 29.72 37.36
C ALA A 38 17.90 29.97 35.87
N PHE A 39 18.76 30.77 35.22
CA PHE A 39 18.69 31.01 33.78
C PHE A 39 18.89 29.73 32.96
N TRP A 40 19.91 28.94 33.28
CA TRP A 40 20.23 27.73 32.52
C TRP A 40 19.21 26.60 32.71
N THR A 41 18.64 26.45 33.91
CA THR A 41 17.57 25.46 34.14
C THR A 41 16.27 25.86 33.42
N PHE A 42 15.92 27.16 33.43
CA PHE A 42 14.82 27.70 32.65
C PHE A 42 15.02 27.50 31.14
N PHE A 43 16.22 27.78 30.62
CA PHE A 43 16.53 27.61 29.20
C PHE A 43 16.44 26.15 28.75
N ALA A 44 16.95 25.21 29.56
CA ALA A 44 16.84 23.78 29.27
C ALA A 44 15.39 23.27 29.29
N PHE A 45 14.57 23.76 30.22
CA PHE A 45 13.13 23.47 30.26
C PHE A 45 12.43 24.03 29.02
N LEU A 46 12.71 25.28 28.64
CA LEU A 46 12.13 25.92 27.45
C LEU A 46 12.45 25.14 26.16
N MET A 47 13.70 24.73 25.96
CA MET A 47 14.11 23.94 24.79
C MET A 47 13.44 22.55 24.76
N SER A 48 13.23 21.93 25.92
CA SER A 48 12.53 20.65 26.01
C SER A 48 11.04 20.78 25.64
N VAL A 49 10.39 21.87 26.09
CA VAL A 49 9.00 22.19 25.72
C VAL A 49 8.90 22.49 24.22
N VAL A 50 9.81 23.28 23.66
CA VAL A 50 9.85 23.57 22.22
C VAL A 50 10.08 22.29 21.41
N GLY A 51 10.99 21.41 21.84
CA GLY A 51 11.22 20.11 21.22
C GLY A 51 9.96 19.22 21.25
N LEU A 52 9.27 19.15 22.38
CA LEU A 52 8.00 18.42 22.51
C LEU A 52 6.92 18.99 21.58
N LEU A 53 6.82 20.32 21.48
CA LEU A 53 5.87 21.00 20.59
C LEU A 53 6.18 20.72 19.12
N ILE A 54 7.45 20.71 18.71
CA ILE A 54 7.86 20.35 17.35
C ILE A 54 7.53 18.90 17.05
N VAL A 55 7.80 17.98 17.98
CA VAL A 55 7.45 16.56 17.83
C VAL A 55 5.94 16.39 17.74
N LEU A 56 5.16 17.06 18.58
CA LEU A 56 3.70 17.03 18.55
C LEU A 56 3.17 17.60 17.22
N PHE A 57 3.73 18.72 16.77
CA PHE A 57 3.40 19.35 15.49
C PHE A 57 3.74 18.43 14.31
N LEU A 58 4.90 17.78 14.30
CA LEU A 58 5.28 16.79 13.31
C LEU A 58 4.36 15.57 13.37
N LEU A 59 4.01 15.08 14.56
CA LEU A 59 3.06 13.97 14.72
C LEU A 59 1.68 14.33 14.17
N VAL A 60 1.19 15.54 14.43
CA VAL A 60 -0.09 16.04 13.88
C VAL A 60 0.01 16.22 12.37
N MET A 61 1.10 16.78 11.86
CA MET A 61 1.31 17.00 10.42
C MET A 61 1.43 15.66 9.68
N VAL A 62 2.24 14.73 10.19
CA VAL A 62 2.38 13.36 9.66
C VAL A 62 1.04 12.63 9.77
N ARG A 63 0.35 12.67 10.90
CA ARG A 63 -0.98 12.02 11.07
C ARG A 63 -2.02 12.59 10.11
N SER A 64 -2.05 13.91 9.89
CA SER A 64 -2.93 14.59 8.93
C SER A 64 -2.65 14.16 7.48
N ARG A 65 -1.39 13.85 7.15
CA ARG A 65 -1.01 13.28 5.86
C ARG A 65 -1.39 11.80 5.70
N TYR A 66 -1.55 11.05 6.80
CA TYR A 66 -1.76 9.60 6.76
C TYR A 66 -3.21 9.11 6.96
N GLN A 67 -4.16 9.92 7.46
CA GLN A 67 -5.51 9.43 7.77
C GLN A 67 -6.62 10.10 6.95
N ARG A 68 -6.97 9.55 5.77
CA ARG A 68 -8.26 9.79 5.08
C ARG A 68 -8.76 8.64 4.17
N ILE A 69 -7.89 7.76 3.66
CA ILE A 69 -8.32 6.62 2.80
C ILE A 69 -9.20 5.62 3.56
N ASP A 70 -8.90 5.33 4.83
CA ASP A 70 -9.64 4.33 5.62
C ASP A 70 -11.13 4.68 5.76
N ARG A 71 -11.47 5.97 5.84
CA ARG A 71 -12.86 6.42 5.88
C ARG A 71 -13.57 6.09 4.56
N ALA A 72 -12.97 6.47 3.44
CA ALA A 72 -13.53 6.15 2.12
C ALA A 72 -13.66 4.63 1.93
N MET A 73 -12.65 3.86 2.32
CA MET A 73 -12.72 2.39 2.22
C MET A 73 -13.77 1.76 3.15
N ARG A 74 -14.11 2.40 4.28
CA ARG A 74 -15.26 1.98 5.10
C ARG A 74 -16.58 2.27 4.39
N LEU A 75 -16.72 3.44 3.77
CA LEU A 75 -17.90 3.79 2.96
C LEU A 75 -18.09 2.81 1.79
N ALA A 76 -17.01 2.47 1.10
CA ALA A 76 -17.04 1.50 0.01
C ALA A 76 -17.50 0.12 0.50
N ARG A 77 -16.99 -0.35 1.65
CA ARG A 77 -17.42 -1.62 2.26
C ARG A 77 -18.87 -1.61 2.75
N SER A 78 -19.42 -0.45 3.12
CA SER A 78 -20.84 -0.31 3.46
C SER A 78 -21.75 -0.12 2.23
N GLY A 79 -21.23 -0.35 1.02
CA GLY A 79 -21.97 -0.23 -0.24
C GLY A 79 -22.11 1.20 -0.77
N GLN A 80 -21.60 2.21 -0.05
CA GLN A 80 -21.65 3.61 -0.46
C GLN A 80 -20.44 3.96 -1.35
N VAL A 81 -20.33 3.26 -2.48
CA VAL A 81 -19.16 3.32 -3.36
C VAL A 81 -18.99 4.70 -3.98
N ASP A 82 -20.07 5.36 -4.42
CA ASP A 82 -19.99 6.71 -5.00
C ASP A 82 -19.54 7.78 -3.99
N ALA A 83 -19.98 7.66 -2.74
CA ALA A 83 -19.54 8.53 -1.66
C ALA A 83 -18.04 8.32 -1.35
N ALA A 84 -17.57 7.07 -1.43
CA ALA A 84 -16.15 6.74 -1.26
C ALA A 84 -15.30 7.35 -2.39
N ILE A 85 -15.74 7.22 -3.65
CA ILE A 85 -15.06 7.81 -4.81
C ILE A 85 -14.98 9.34 -4.66
N SER A 86 -16.10 9.98 -4.33
CA SER A 86 -16.17 11.44 -4.15
C SER A 86 -15.24 11.92 -3.02
N ASP A 87 -15.17 11.18 -1.91
CA ASP A 87 -14.26 11.50 -0.80
C ASP A 87 -12.80 11.35 -1.20
N LEU A 88 -12.45 10.29 -1.93
CA LEU A 88 -11.08 10.06 -2.42
C LEU A 88 -10.66 11.11 -3.46
N GLN A 89 -11.55 11.51 -4.36
CA GLN A 89 -11.29 12.59 -5.33
C GLN A 89 -11.00 13.91 -4.61
N ARG A 90 -11.81 14.27 -3.61
CA ARG A 90 -11.54 15.45 -2.76
C ARG A 90 -10.20 15.36 -2.03
N GLN A 91 -9.81 14.17 -1.58
CA GLN A 91 -8.49 13.95 -0.98
C GLN A 91 -7.36 14.18 -2.00
N ILE A 92 -7.55 13.75 -3.25
CA ILE A 92 -6.59 13.97 -4.34
C ILE A 92 -6.48 15.46 -4.67
N GLU A 93 -7.59 16.18 -4.76
CA GLU A 93 -7.60 17.63 -5.00
C GLU A 93 -6.86 18.41 -3.91
N THR A 94 -7.11 18.07 -2.64
CA THR A 94 -6.56 18.81 -1.50
C THR A 94 -5.13 18.42 -1.12
N GLN A 95 -4.73 17.17 -1.39
CA GLN A 95 -3.46 16.61 -0.91
C GLN A 95 -2.55 16.09 -2.03
N GLY A 96 -2.97 16.28 -3.29
CA GLY A 96 -2.30 15.77 -4.46
C GLY A 96 -2.55 14.28 -4.74
N ARG A 97 -2.12 13.85 -5.92
CA ARG A 97 -2.13 12.43 -6.30
C ARG A 97 -1.06 11.66 -5.54
N SER A 98 -1.34 10.40 -5.25
CA SER A 98 -0.37 9.45 -4.69
C SER A 98 -0.75 8.03 -5.10
N PRO A 99 0.20 7.08 -5.14
CA PRO A 99 -0.09 5.71 -5.54
C PRO A 99 -1.25 5.11 -4.75
N ARG A 100 -1.25 5.33 -3.43
CA ARG A 100 -2.29 4.81 -2.54
C ARG A 100 -3.66 5.43 -2.79
N ARG A 101 -3.75 6.73 -3.07
CA ARG A 101 -5.05 7.39 -3.33
C ARG A 101 -5.61 6.96 -4.67
N SER A 102 -4.83 7.01 -5.74
CA SER A 102 -5.26 6.53 -7.07
C SER A 102 -5.62 5.05 -7.02
N GLY A 103 -4.83 4.22 -6.33
CA GLY A 103 -5.14 2.81 -6.10
C GLY A 103 -6.46 2.59 -5.34
N ALA A 104 -6.75 3.40 -4.32
CA ALA A 104 -8.01 3.32 -3.58
C ALA A 104 -9.22 3.74 -4.44
N VAL A 105 -9.06 4.73 -5.32
CA VAL A 105 -10.11 5.09 -6.29
C VAL A 105 -10.35 3.93 -7.26
N GLY A 106 -9.27 3.32 -7.77
CA GLY A 106 -9.36 2.12 -8.61
C GLY A 106 -10.09 0.96 -7.92
N ASP A 107 -9.83 0.74 -6.63
CA ASP A 107 -10.54 -0.27 -5.82
C ASP A 107 -12.04 0.02 -5.73
N CYS A 108 -12.43 1.29 -5.59
CA CYS A 108 -13.83 1.68 -5.59
C CYS A 108 -14.49 1.47 -6.97
N TYR A 109 -13.79 1.78 -8.07
CA TYR A 109 -14.30 1.50 -9.41
C TYR A 109 -14.45 0.00 -9.68
N LEU A 110 -13.57 -0.86 -9.16
CA LEU A 110 -13.76 -2.31 -9.23
C LEU A 110 -15.04 -2.75 -8.51
N LEU A 111 -15.33 -2.18 -7.34
CA LEU A 111 -16.57 -2.46 -6.60
C LEU A 111 -17.82 -1.98 -7.36
N ARG A 112 -17.71 -0.86 -8.08
CA ARG A 112 -18.77 -0.34 -8.95
C ARG A 112 -18.85 -1.05 -10.31
N GLN A 113 -17.92 -1.97 -10.60
CA GLN A 113 -17.77 -2.69 -11.86
C GLN A 113 -17.39 -1.81 -13.08
N ASP A 114 -16.84 -0.63 -12.83
CA ASP A 114 -16.31 0.24 -13.89
C ASP A 114 -14.88 -0.14 -14.22
N TRP A 115 -14.73 -1.23 -14.97
CA TRP A 115 -13.43 -1.85 -15.26
C TRP A 115 -12.46 -0.90 -15.97
N ARG A 116 -12.97 -0.06 -16.88
CA ARG A 116 -12.16 0.92 -17.61
C ARG A 116 -11.58 1.98 -16.68
N GLU A 117 -12.40 2.58 -15.84
CA GLU A 117 -11.95 3.59 -14.88
C GLU A 117 -11.02 2.99 -13.83
N ALA A 118 -11.32 1.77 -13.36
CA ALA A 118 -10.45 1.03 -12.46
C ALA A 118 -9.05 0.84 -13.08
N TYR A 119 -8.97 0.38 -14.33
CA TYR A 119 -7.72 0.19 -15.04
C TYR A 119 -6.90 1.49 -15.13
N ILE A 120 -7.54 2.61 -15.51
CA ILE A 120 -6.88 3.92 -15.62
C ILE A 120 -6.28 4.35 -14.27
N GLN A 121 -7.05 4.20 -13.19
CA GLN A 121 -6.59 4.57 -11.84
C GLN A 121 -5.43 3.71 -11.35
N PHE A 122 -5.44 2.40 -11.65
CA PHE A 122 -4.34 1.53 -11.33
C PHE A 122 -3.10 1.77 -12.19
N LEU A 123 -3.27 2.17 -13.45
CA LEU A 123 -2.16 2.56 -14.31
C LEU A 123 -1.47 3.82 -13.76
N GLU A 124 -2.24 4.83 -13.38
CA GLU A 124 -1.73 6.03 -12.72
C GLU A 124 -1.03 5.68 -11.39
N ALA A 125 -1.64 4.82 -10.58
CA ALA A 125 -1.05 4.41 -9.31
C ALA A 125 0.30 3.71 -9.50
N GLU A 126 0.45 2.86 -10.52
CA GLU A 126 1.72 2.19 -10.85
C GLU A 126 2.78 3.17 -11.36
N GLN A 127 2.39 4.14 -12.20
CA GLN A 127 3.30 5.20 -12.67
C GLN A 127 3.84 6.05 -11.50
N LEU A 128 3.02 6.28 -10.47
CA LEU A 128 3.40 7.03 -9.28
C LEU A 128 4.22 6.21 -8.26
N ASP A 129 4.01 4.89 -8.14
CA ASP A 129 4.65 4.05 -7.10
C ASP A 129 6.11 3.75 -7.42
N GLY A 130 6.46 3.75 -8.71
CA GLY A 130 7.80 3.42 -9.20
C GLY A 130 8.12 1.93 -9.03
N ARG A 131 7.85 1.14 -10.08
CA ARG A 131 8.21 -0.29 -10.23
C ARG A 131 7.79 -1.20 -9.05
N GLY A 132 6.63 -0.95 -8.47
CA GLY A 132 6.14 -1.67 -7.29
C GLY A 132 5.39 -2.96 -7.60
N GLY A 133 4.89 -3.15 -8.83
CA GLY A 133 4.12 -4.33 -9.26
C GLY A 133 2.79 -4.54 -8.52
N ARG A 134 2.53 -3.74 -7.48
CA ARG A 134 1.41 -3.82 -6.54
C ARG A 134 0.06 -3.75 -7.23
N TYR A 135 -0.03 -2.97 -8.31
CA TYR A 135 -1.28 -2.74 -9.03
C TYR A 135 -1.46 -3.62 -10.26
N LEU A 136 -0.42 -4.37 -10.68
CA LEU A 136 -0.46 -5.15 -11.92
C LEU A 136 -1.56 -6.23 -11.93
N ALA A 137 -1.77 -6.95 -10.82
CA ALA A 137 -2.86 -7.92 -10.75
C ALA A 137 -4.25 -7.27 -10.80
N LYS A 138 -4.40 -6.06 -10.25
CA LYS A 138 -5.67 -5.32 -10.31
C LYS A 138 -5.92 -4.75 -11.71
N GLN A 139 -4.88 -4.28 -12.38
CA GLN A 139 -4.92 -3.91 -13.79
C GLN A 139 -5.31 -5.11 -14.67
N ALA A 140 -4.70 -6.28 -14.42
CA ALA A 140 -4.99 -7.50 -15.17
C ALA A 140 -6.44 -7.95 -14.98
N PHE A 141 -6.94 -7.93 -13.73
CA PHE A 141 -8.34 -8.22 -13.45
C PHE A 141 -9.28 -7.29 -14.22
N ALA A 142 -8.99 -5.99 -14.24
CA ALA A 142 -9.78 -5.03 -15.00
C ALA A 142 -9.71 -5.28 -16.52
N LEU A 143 -8.54 -5.59 -17.07
CA LEU A 143 -8.37 -5.95 -18.49
C LEU A 143 -9.15 -7.20 -18.87
N TRP A 144 -9.12 -8.23 -18.03
CA TRP A 144 -9.89 -9.45 -18.23
C TRP A 144 -11.40 -9.17 -18.25
N LYS A 145 -11.91 -8.36 -17.32
CA LYS A 145 -13.33 -7.94 -17.34
C LYS A 145 -13.70 -7.08 -18.55
N LEU A 146 -12.72 -6.44 -19.20
CA LEU A 146 -12.89 -5.73 -20.47
C LEU A 146 -12.75 -6.65 -21.70
N GLY A 147 -12.65 -7.97 -21.52
CA GLY A 147 -12.49 -8.95 -22.60
C GLY A 147 -11.05 -9.08 -23.13
N ARG A 148 -10.08 -8.40 -22.52
CA ARG A 148 -8.67 -8.39 -22.93
C ARG A 148 -7.87 -9.43 -22.15
N GLY A 149 -8.34 -10.68 -22.19
CA GLY A 149 -7.76 -11.81 -21.46
C GLY A 149 -6.27 -12.07 -21.71
N PRO A 150 -5.80 -12.10 -22.98
CA PRO A 150 -4.38 -12.31 -23.28
C PRO A 150 -3.46 -11.27 -22.63
N GLU A 151 -3.83 -9.98 -22.71
CA GLU A 151 -3.06 -8.89 -22.08
C GLU A 151 -3.08 -8.96 -20.55
N ALA A 152 -4.18 -9.44 -19.96
CA ALA A 152 -4.25 -9.67 -18.54
C ALA A 152 -3.23 -10.74 -18.10
N ILE A 153 -3.03 -11.80 -18.88
CA ILE A 153 -2.05 -12.85 -18.59
C ILE A 153 -0.63 -12.30 -18.64
N GLU A 154 -0.25 -11.59 -19.71
CA GLU A 154 1.08 -10.97 -19.81
C GLU A 154 1.38 -10.06 -18.62
N LEU A 155 0.37 -9.31 -18.16
CA LEU A 155 0.51 -8.41 -17.02
C LEU A 155 0.66 -9.16 -15.70
N LEU A 156 0.01 -10.32 -15.55
CA LEU A 156 0.14 -11.19 -14.39
C LEU A 156 1.49 -11.92 -14.34
N GLU A 157 2.02 -12.32 -15.50
CA GLU A 157 3.39 -12.84 -15.62
C GLU A 157 4.40 -11.79 -15.18
N ARG A 158 4.26 -10.55 -15.66
CA ARG A 158 5.06 -9.41 -15.19
C ARG A 158 4.90 -9.17 -13.69
N ALA A 159 3.68 -9.27 -13.15
CA ALA A 159 3.44 -9.13 -11.71
C ALA A 159 4.20 -10.18 -10.90
N ALA A 160 4.16 -11.44 -11.35
CA ALA A 160 4.86 -12.55 -10.72
C ALA A 160 6.39 -12.42 -10.79
N LEU A 161 6.94 -11.70 -11.77
CA LEU A 161 8.38 -11.39 -11.84
C LEU A 161 8.77 -10.27 -10.85
N VAL A 162 7.92 -9.25 -10.69
CA VAL A 162 8.21 -8.09 -9.82
C VAL A 162 8.02 -8.45 -8.34
N ASP A 163 6.95 -9.14 -7.98
CA ASP A 163 6.69 -9.63 -6.63
C ASP A 163 6.31 -11.12 -6.63
N PRO A 164 7.31 -12.02 -6.70
CA PRO A 164 7.07 -13.47 -6.78
C PRO A 164 6.37 -14.06 -5.55
N ARG A 165 6.35 -13.33 -4.42
CA ARG A 165 5.83 -13.81 -3.14
C ARG A 165 4.40 -13.36 -2.87
N ASN A 166 3.77 -12.61 -3.77
CA ASN A 166 2.40 -12.14 -3.59
C ASN A 166 1.39 -13.18 -4.11
N PRO A 167 0.61 -13.84 -3.23
CA PRO A 167 -0.34 -14.86 -3.66
C PRO A 167 -1.46 -14.29 -4.56
N SER A 168 -1.73 -12.99 -4.46
CA SER A 168 -2.79 -12.33 -5.23
C SER A 168 -2.55 -12.41 -6.74
N HIS A 169 -1.28 -12.47 -7.17
CA HIS A 169 -0.93 -12.57 -8.59
C HIS A 169 -1.30 -13.96 -9.13
N ALA A 170 -0.88 -15.02 -8.45
CA ALA A 170 -1.22 -16.39 -8.81
C ALA A 170 -2.73 -16.66 -8.74
N TRP A 171 -3.40 -16.18 -7.69
CA TRP A 171 -4.86 -16.25 -7.59
C TRP A 171 -5.57 -15.58 -8.78
N THR A 172 -5.17 -14.35 -9.14
CA THR A 172 -5.82 -13.64 -10.26
C THR A 172 -5.55 -14.36 -11.59
N ALA A 173 -4.34 -14.89 -11.78
CA ALA A 173 -4.00 -15.69 -12.96
C ALA A 173 -4.85 -16.96 -13.05
N CYS A 174 -5.02 -17.67 -11.94
CA CYS A 174 -5.91 -18.83 -11.88
C CYS A 174 -7.32 -18.49 -12.39
N LEU A 175 -7.90 -17.37 -11.94
CA LEU A 175 -9.24 -16.96 -12.34
C LEU A 175 -9.33 -16.62 -13.82
N VAL A 176 -8.38 -15.83 -14.32
CA VAL A 176 -8.34 -15.43 -15.73
C VAL A 176 -8.14 -16.65 -16.63
N LEU A 177 -7.23 -17.55 -16.28
CA LEU A 177 -6.95 -18.77 -17.06
C LEU A 177 -8.15 -19.72 -17.07
N ALA A 178 -8.84 -19.88 -15.93
CA ALA A 178 -10.03 -20.71 -15.84
C ALA A 178 -11.15 -20.19 -16.77
N ASP A 179 -11.38 -18.87 -16.78
CA ASP A 179 -12.40 -18.26 -17.65
C ASP A 179 -12.02 -18.28 -19.14
N LEU A 180 -10.74 -18.42 -19.46
CA LEU A 180 -10.25 -18.61 -20.83
C LEU A 180 -10.21 -20.08 -21.26
N GLY A 181 -10.68 -21.01 -20.42
CA GLY A 181 -10.68 -22.45 -20.70
C GLY A 181 -9.31 -23.14 -20.54
N ARG A 182 -8.31 -22.44 -20.01
CA ARG A 182 -6.94 -22.95 -19.78
C ARG A 182 -6.85 -23.64 -18.42
N GLY A 183 -7.60 -24.73 -18.26
CA GLY A 183 -7.85 -25.38 -16.97
C GLY A 183 -6.61 -25.93 -16.27
N GLU A 184 -5.70 -26.59 -17.00
CA GLU A 184 -4.47 -27.13 -16.41
C GLU A 184 -3.59 -26.01 -15.83
N GLU A 185 -3.36 -24.95 -16.61
CA GLU A 185 -2.56 -23.81 -16.17
C GLU A 185 -3.22 -23.05 -15.01
N ALA A 186 -4.56 -23.00 -14.99
CA ALA A 186 -5.30 -22.45 -13.87
C ALA A 186 -5.08 -23.28 -12.59
N ARG A 187 -5.05 -24.61 -12.67
CA ARG A 187 -4.74 -25.49 -11.52
C ARG A 187 -3.31 -25.25 -11.01
N ASP A 188 -2.34 -25.12 -11.91
CA ASP A 188 -0.96 -24.79 -11.51
C ASP A 188 -0.89 -23.47 -10.73
N GLN A 189 -1.64 -22.44 -11.17
CA GLN A 189 -1.70 -21.16 -10.46
C GLN A 189 -2.45 -21.25 -9.13
N LEU A 190 -3.49 -22.10 -9.03
CA LEU A 190 -4.20 -22.37 -7.78
C LEU A 190 -3.24 -22.97 -6.74
N GLU A 191 -2.53 -24.03 -7.10
CA GLU A 191 -1.54 -24.69 -6.24
C GLU A 191 -0.40 -23.74 -5.86
N ARG A 192 0.04 -22.89 -6.80
CA ARG A 192 1.05 -21.86 -6.52
C ARG A 192 0.52 -20.85 -5.50
N ALA A 193 -0.72 -20.38 -5.64
CA ALA A 193 -1.31 -19.43 -4.71
C ALA A 193 -1.46 -20.04 -3.31
N GLU A 194 -1.90 -21.30 -3.20
CA GLU A 194 -2.00 -22.04 -1.94
C GLU A 194 -0.64 -22.15 -1.23
N ARG A 195 0.40 -22.60 -1.94
CA ARG A 195 1.77 -22.67 -1.40
C ARG A 195 2.28 -21.32 -0.92
N LEU A 196 2.02 -20.24 -1.66
CA LEU A 196 2.43 -18.89 -1.26
C LEU A 196 1.68 -18.40 -0.02
N ILE A 197 0.39 -18.70 0.10
CA ILE A 197 -0.40 -18.37 1.30
C ILE A 197 0.14 -19.12 2.50
N GLU A 198 0.37 -20.42 2.38
CA GLU A 198 0.88 -21.25 3.48
C GLU A 198 2.26 -20.78 3.95
N ALA A 199 3.16 -20.51 3.00
CA ALA A 199 4.54 -20.12 3.31
C ALA A 199 4.66 -18.69 3.88
N TRP A 200 3.84 -17.74 3.40
CA TRP A 200 4.09 -16.31 3.67
C TRP A 200 2.97 -15.59 4.43
N ILE A 201 1.77 -16.17 4.55
CA ILE A 201 0.63 -15.51 5.19
C ILE A 201 0.25 -16.26 6.47
N PRO A 202 0.41 -15.64 7.66
CA PRO A 202 0.14 -16.30 8.93
C PRO A 202 -1.32 -16.80 9.06
N PRO A 203 -1.54 -17.96 9.69
CA PRO A 203 -2.87 -18.49 9.96
C PRO A 203 -3.71 -17.54 10.82
N GLY A 204 -5.04 -17.58 10.67
CA GLY A 204 -5.99 -16.75 11.44
C GLY A 204 -6.08 -15.27 11.02
N THR A 205 -5.19 -14.79 10.15
CA THR A 205 -5.23 -13.39 9.70
C THR A 205 -6.44 -13.12 8.79
N ALA A 206 -7.01 -11.91 8.85
CA ALA A 206 -8.07 -11.49 7.94
C ALA A 206 -7.64 -11.54 6.47
N ARG A 207 -6.35 -11.26 6.20
CA ARG A 207 -5.75 -11.38 4.86
C ARG A 207 -5.76 -12.82 4.36
N ARG A 208 -5.37 -13.79 5.20
CA ARG A 208 -5.38 -15.20 4.83
C ARG A 208 -6.79 -15.66 4.49
N ARG A 209 -7.76 -15.38 5.36
CA ARG A 209 -9.18 -15.71 5.13
C ARG A 209 -9.71 -15.11 3.83
N ALA A 210 -9.38 -13.86 3.53
CA ALA A 210 -9.81 -13.22 2.28
C ALA A 210 -9.17 -13.89 1.04
N LEU A 211 -7.89 -14.27 1.10
CA LEU A 211 -7.22 -14.98 0.00
C LEU A 211 -7.75 -16.40 -0.16
N GLU A 212 -7.97 -17.15 0.91
CA GLU A 212 -8.57 -18.49 0.88
C GLU A 212 -10.00 -18.46 0.35
N ALA A 213 -10.82 -17.50 0.79
CA ALA A 213 -12.16 -17.29 0.23
C ALA A 213 -12.12 -16.90 -1.25
N SER A 214 -11.07 -16.18 -1.67
CA SER A 214 -10.85 -15.91 -3.08
C SER A 214 -10.53 -17.22 -3.80
N LEU A 215 -9.55 -18.01 -3.35
CA LEU A 215 -9.17 -19.31 -3.92
C LEU A 215 -10.35 -20.26 -4.17
N GLU A 216 -11.33 -20.25 -3.27
CA GLU A 216 -12.56 -21.02 -3.40
C GLU A 216 -13.34 -20.70 -4.70
N VAL A 217 -13.32 -19.45 -5.16
CA VAL A 217 -13.97 -19.05 -6.41
C VAL A 217 -13.34 -19.75 -7.62
N CYS A 218 -12.00 -19.91 -7.68
CA CYS A 218 -11.40 -20.66 -8.78
C CYS A 218 -11.58 -22.16 -8.61
N ARG A 219 -11.52 -22.66 -7.38
CA ARG A 219 -11.80 -24.08 -7.12
C ARG A 219 -13.17 -24.47 -7.66
N ASN A 220 -14.17 -23.64 -7.39
CA ASN A 220 -15.52 -23.80 -7.93
C ASN A 220 -15.58 -23.60 -9.44
N ARG A 221 -14.79 -22.69 -10.01
CA ARG A 221 -14.73 -22.53 -11.47
C ARG A 221 -14.14 -23.75 -12.17
N LEU A 222 -13.13 -24.38 -11.57
CA LEU A 222 -12.41 -25.54 -12.10
C LEU A 222 -13.10 -26.88 -11.83
N SER A 223 -14.09 -26.93 -10.93
CA SER A 223 -14.90 -28.12 -10.67
C SER A 223 -16.00 -28.33 -11.72
N VAL A 224 -16.40 -27.26 -12.42
CA VAL A 224 -17.31 -27.32 -13.56
C VAL A 224 -16.49 -27.59 -14.83
N PRO A 225 -16.95 -28.44 -15.77
CA PRO A 225 -16.32 -28.59 -17.07
C PRO A 225 -16.13 -27.23 -17.73
N LEU A 226 -14.88 -26.88 -18.06
CA LEU A 226 -14.59 -25.61 -18.69
C LEU A 226 -15.09 -25.66 -20.14
N GLU A 227 -15.93 -24.71 -20.51
CA GLU A 227 -16.31 -24.52 -21.90
C GLU A 227 -15.06 -24.17 -22.72
N PRO A 228 -14.90 -24.74 -23.93
CA PRO A 228 -13.82 -24.32 -24.81
C PRO A 228 -13.94 -22.82 -25.07
N PRO A 229 -12.80 -22.11 -25.26
CA PRO A 229 -12.79 -20.66 -25.41
C PRO A 229 -13.80 -20.24 -26.48
N ASN A 230 -14.71 -19.34 -26.12
CA ASN A 230 -15.68 -18.79 -27.04
C ASN A 230 -14.91 -17.92 -28.04
N ASP A 231 -14.71 -18.44 -29.26
CA ASP A 231 -14.02 -17.74 -30.34
C ASP A 231 -14.95 -16.64 -30.88
N PRO A 232 -14.70 -15.35 -30.58
CA PRO A 232 -15.54 -14.27 -31.09
C PRO A 232 -15.43 -14.13 -32.62
N GLY A 233 -14.49 -14.82 -33.28
CA GLY A 233 -14.38 -14.91 -34.74
C GLY A 233 -15.29 -15.95 -35.39
N ARG A 234 -16.10 -16.70 -34.60
CA ARG A 234 -16.98 -17.77 -35.12
C ARG A 234 -18.44 -17.37 -35.30
N LEU A 235 -18.79 -16.10 -35.09
CA LEU A 235 -20.12 -15.55 -35.38
C LEU A 235 -20.05 -14.65 -36.62
N GLY A 236 -20.49 -15.20 -37.77
CA GLY A 236 -21.01 -14.44 -38.92
C GLY A 236 -19.99 -13.74 -39.81
#